data_AF-X1IDL4-F1
#
_entry.id   AF-X1IDL4-F1
#
_cell.length_a   1.000
_cell.length_b   1.000
_cell.length_c   1.000
_cell.angle_alpha   90.00
_cell.angle_beta   90.00
_cell.angle_gamma   90.00
#
_symmetry.space_group_name_H-M   'P 1'
#
loop_
_entity.id
_entity.type
_entity.pdbx_description
1 polymer ?
#
loop_
_entity_poly.entity_id
_entity_poly.type
_entity_poly.pdbx_seq_one_letter_code
_entity_poly.pdbx_strand_id
1 'polypeptide(L)'
;MFGIEELKEYIQKDKTTIECPVKKCIRRIKIMHKGDPQLLDSYLAKETSDAQTQDLRDWFCEKHRIYITPSTFIYDSLQDNLLWYDEEDQSFIEEIMKRKRVKAQLFHDNSEDAVTWAVFRYLEKERLVSGLLDKLIGAMLERPELIYWSYSPSEQNAWSDLEKAREEFGEEKKRGSEPDLIIKSDNALFFIEAKLT
;
A
#
# COMPACT_ATOMS: atom_id res chain seq x y z
N MET A 1 -11.24 -1.39 6.46
CA MET A 1 -10.26 -0.54 7.15
C MET A 1 -10.88 -0.06 8.45
N PHE A 2 -10.15 -0.13 9.56
CA PHE A 2 -10.65 0.36 10.84
C PHE A 2 -10.55 1.88 10.91
N GLY A 3 -11.64 2.55 11.28
CA GLY A 3 -11.63 3.99 11.50
C GLY A 3 -10.98 4.39 12.83
N ILE A 4 -10.58 5.65 12.96
CA ILE A 4 -10.01 6.20 14.22
C ILE A 4 -10.94 5.98 15.43
N GLU A 5 -12.26 5.99 15.19
CA GLU A 5 -13.26 5.74 16.23
C GLU A 5 -13.32 4.27 16.70
N GLU A 6 -12.79 3.35 15.91
CA GLU A 6 -12.71 1.92 16.21
C GLU A 6 -11.36 1.54 16.84
N LEU A 7 -10.36 2.41 16.76
CA LEU A 7 -9.00 2.16 17.23
C LEU A 7 -8.74 2.79 18.61
N LYS A 8 -7.93 2.12 19.42
CA LYS A 8 -7.44 2.65 20.69
C LYS A 8 -6.44 3.78 20.42
N GLU A 9 -6.44 4.80 21.26
CA GLU A 9 -5.49 5.91 21.18
C GLU A 9 -4.04 5.44 21.33
N TYR A 10 -3.81 4.42 22.16
CA TYR A 10 -2.49 3.84 22.40
C TYR A 10 -2.56 2.31 22.45
N ILE A 11 -1.63 1.66 21.77
CA ILE A 11 -1.47 0.21 21.84
C ILE A 11 -0.69 -0.14 23.11
N GLN A 12 -1.36 -0.80 24.07
CA GLN A 12 -0.75 -1.24 25.31
C GLN A 12 0.15 -2.45 25.07
N LYS A 13 1.39 -2.42 25.59
CA LYS A 13 2.34 -3.54 25.51
C LYS A 13 3.11 -3.71 26.81
N ASP A 14 3.47 -4.95 27.12
CA ASP A 14 4.41 -5.29 28.19
C ASP A 14 5.71 -5.87 27.60
N LYS A 15 6.47 -6.67 28.35
CA LYS A 15 7.74 -7.24 27.88
C LYS A 15 7.57 -8.36 26.85
N THR A 16 6.43 -9.05 26.86
CA THR A 16 6.21 -10.27 26.06
C THR A 16 4.96 -10.21 25.20
N THR A 17 4.00 -9.34 25.53
CA THR A 17 2.72 -9.24 24.84
C THR A 17 2.31 -7.82 24.46
N ILE A 18 1.54 -7.73 23.38
CA ILE A 18 0.94 -6.50 22.86
C ILE A 18 -0.57 -6.71 22.72
N GLU A 19 -1.33 -5.67 23.04
CA GLU A 19 -2.78 -5.69 22.96
C GLU A 19 -3.25 -5.43 21.52
N CYS A 20 -4.40 -5.99 21.17
CA CYS A 20 -5.08 -5.64 19.92
C CYS A 20 -5.46 -4.14 19.88
N PRO A 21 -5.17 -3.42 18.78
CA PRO A 21 -5.42 -1.99 18.65
C PRO A 21 -6.91 -1.65 18.55
N VAL A 22 -7.80 -2.60 18.23
CA VAL A 22 -9.24 -2.36 18.08
C VAL A 22 -9.92 -2.20 19.44
N LYS A 23 -10.73 -1.15 19.61
CA LYS A 23 -11.50 -0.86 20.84
C LYS A 23 -12.35 -2.07 21.24
N LYS A 24 -12.53 -2.27 22.55
CA LYS A 24 -13.27 -3.41 23.15
C LYS A 24 -12.66 -4.79 22.86
N CYS A 25 -11.51 -4.88 22.20
CA CYS A 25 -10.73 -6.11 22.12
C CYS A 25 -9.82 -6.25 23.33
N ILE A 26 -9.96 -7.35 24.07
CA ILE A 26 -9.09 -7.68 25.22
C ILE A 26 -7.97 -8.66 24.85
N ARG A 27 -7.87 -9.06 23.58
CA ARG A 27 -6.88 -10.04 23.14
C ARG A 27 -5.48 -9.42 23.22
N ARG A 28 -4.58 -10.16 23.86
CA ARG A 28 -3.14 -9.88 23.89
C ARG A 28 -2.44 -11.00 23.14
N ILE A 29 -1.43 -10.63 22.38
CA ILE A 29 -0.65 -11.56 21.55
C ILE A 29 0.84 -11.36 21.79
N LYS A 30 1.69 -12.25 21.31
CA LYS A 30 3.15 -12.14 21.48
C LYS A 30 3.68 -10.89 20.76
N ILE A 31 4.66 -10.21 21.34
CA ILE A 31 5.33 -9.12 20.64
C ILE A 31 6.15 -9.67 19.48
N MET A 32 6.01 -9.02 18.33
CA MET A 32 6.85 -9.21 17.16
C MET A 32 8.14 -8.38 17.32
N HIS A 33 9.31 -8.99 17.12
CA HIS A 33 10.63 -8.36 17.27
C HIS A 33 11.19 -7.88 15.93
N LYS A 34 12.23 -7.03 15.94
CA LYS A 34 12.76 -6.34 14.74
C LYS A 34 13.14 -7.24 13.53
N GLY A 35 13.34 -8.55 13.72
CA GLY A 35 13.60 -9.51 12.64
C GLY A 35 12.36 -10.24 12.11
N ASP A 36 11.26 -10.21 12.84
CA ASP A 36 10.04 -10.94 12.55
C ASP A 36 9.16 -10.32 11.43
N PRO A 37 9.07 -8.97 11.27
CA PRO A 37 8.29 -8.36 10.19
C PRO A 37 8.70 -8.83 8.80
N GLN A 38 9.99 -9.10 8.57
CA GLN A 38 10.46 -9.61 7.28
C GLN A 38 9.85 -10.98 6.94
N LEU A 39 9.58 -11.81 7.96
CA LEU A 39 8.89 -13.09 7.79
C LEU A 39 7.43 -12.87 7.37
N LEU A 40 6.74 -11.91 8.01
CA LEU A 40 5.36 -11.58 7.71
C LEU A 40 5.21 -10.91 6.33
N ASP A 41 6.09 -9.98 5.98
CA ASP A 41 6.11 -9.34 4.67
C ASP A 41 6.36 -10.37 3.57
N SER A 42 7.27 -11.32 3.83
CA SER A 42 7.53 -12.44 2.91
C SER A 42 6.34 -13.38 2.78
N TYR A 43 5.55 -13.54 3.84
CA TYR A 43 4.30 -14.31 3.81
C TYR A 43 3.24 -13.60 2.97
N LEU A 44 3.00 -12.31 3.22
CA LEU A 44 2.02 -11.50 2.50
C LEU A 44 2.41 -11.30 1.03
N ALA A 45 3.71 -11.31 0.71
CA ALA A 45 4.20 -11.21 -0.66
C ALA A 45 4.09 -12.51 -1.47
N LYS A 46 3.83 -13.67 -0.83
CA LYS A 46 3.67 -14.96 -1.50
C LYS A 46 2.19 -15.29 -1.68
N GLU A 47 1.73 -15.31 -2.93
CA GLU A 47 0.36 -15.70 -3.31
C GLU A 47 0.10 -17.23 -3.26
N THR A 48 0.88 -18.02 -2.50
CA THR A 48 0.66 -19.48 -2.33
C THR A 48 1.12 -20.02 -0.96
N SER A 49 0.42 -21.06 -0.52
CA SER A 49 0.15 -21.49 0.86
C SER A 49 1.20 -22.40 1.53
N ASP A 50 1.12 -22.38 2.86
CA ASP A 50 1.35 -23.48 3.82
C ASP A 50 2.74 -24.13 3.92
N ALA A 51 3.60 -23.54 4.76
CA ALA A 51 4.61 -24.31 5.52
C ALA A 51 5.19 -23.60 6.77
N GLN A 52 4.95 -22.30 6.98
CA GLN A 52 5.51 -21.53 8.11
C GLN A 52 4.44 -20.83 8.97
N THR A 53 3.21 -21.35 8.96
CA THR A 53 2.01 -20.70 9.53
C THR A 53 1.90 -20.78 11.06
N GLN A 54 2.72 -21.58 11.74
CA GLN A 54 2.56 -21.76 13.18
C GLN A 54 3.06 -20.54 13.98
N ASP A 55 4.16 -19.91 13.57
CA ASP A 55 4.73 -18.74 14.25
C ASP A 55 3.91 -17.47 14.00
N LEU A 56 3.26 -17.35 12.84
CA LEU A 56 2.45 -16.16 12.52
C LEU A 56 1.17 -16.05 13.36
N ARG A 57 0.64 -17.19 13.86
CA ARG A 57 -0.54 -17.18 14.75
C ARG A 57 -0.27 -16.50 16.08
N ASP A 58 0.99 -16.54 16.56
CA ASP A 58 1.40 -15.82 17.77
C ASP A 58 1.24 -14.30 17.62
N TRP A 59 1.19 -13.80 16.39
CA TRP A 59 1.03 -12.38 16.04
C TRP A 59 -0.35 -12.05 15.48
N PHE A 60 -1.28 -13.00 15.44
CA PHE A 60 -2.57 -12.83 14.79
C PHE A 60 -3.73 -12.63 15.77
N CYS A 61 -4.53 -11.60 15.53
CA CYS A 61 -5.81 -11.41 16.19
C CYS A 61 -6.96 -11.97 15.34
N GLU A 62 -7.36 -13.22 15.59
CA GLU A 62 -8.42 -13.89 14.81
C GLU A 62 -9.76 -13.13 14.80
N LYS A 63 -10.07 -12.39 15.87
CA LYS A 63 -11.31 -11.61 15.96
C LYS A 63 -11.38 -10.48 14.94
N HIS A 64 -10.24 -9.84 14.67
CA HIS A 64 -10.16 -8.66 13.80
C HIS A 64 -9.39 -8.92 12.51
N ARG A 65 -8.86 -10.14 12.35
CA ARG A 65 -8.07 -10.58 11.20
C ARG A 65 -6.93 -9.63 10.84
N ILE A 66 -6.13 -9.30 11.87
CA ILE A 66 -4.95 -8.45 11.73
C ILE A 66 -3.75 -9.07 12.43
N TYR A 67 -2.58 -8.87 11.86
CA TYR A 67 -1.29 -9.11 12.51
C TYR A 67 -0.86 -7.86 13.27
N ILE A 68 -0.50 -7.99 14.54
CA ILE A 68 -0.19 -6.83 15.38
C ILE A 68 1.33 -6.70 15.50
N THR A 69 1.84 -5.53 15.12
CA THR A 69 3.25 -5.18 15.24
C THR A 69 3.44 -4.15 16.36
N PRO A 70 4.69 -3.86 16.81
CA PRO A 70 4.92 -2.94 17.91
C PRO A 70 4.45 -1.49 17.71
N SER A 71 4.23 -1.07 16.46
CA SER A 71 3.91 0.32 16.07
C SER A 71 2.69 0.47 15.16
N THR A 72 2.23 -0.60 14.54
CA THR A 72 1.08 -0.61 13.61
C THR A 72 0.44 -2.00 13.59
N PHE A 73 -0.53 -2.23 12.73
CA PHE A 73 -1.04 -3.55 12.42
C PHE A 73 -1.17 -3.73 10.91
N ILE A 74 -1.26 -4.99 10.50
CA ILE A 74 -1.25 -5.42 9.11
C ILE A 74 -2.51 -6.25 8.87
N TYR A 75 -3.27 -5.91 7.85
CA TYR A 75 -4.47 -6.64 7.47
C TYR A 75 -4.11 -8.02 6.91
N ASP A 76 -4.92 -9.03 7.23
CA ASP A 76 -4.80 -10.37 6.65
C ASP A 76 -5.16 -10.39 5.16
N SER A 77 -6.12 -9.53 4.77
CA SER A 77 -6.55 -9.38 3.40
C SER A 77 -6.29 -7.96 2.90
N LEU A 78 -5.80 -7.86 1.66
CA LEU A 78 -5.53 -6.59 1.00
C LEU A 78 -6.80 -5.72 0.89
N GLN A 79 -7.94 -6.35 0.60
CA GLN A 79 -9.24 -5.68 0.46
C GLN A 79 -9.67 -4.96 1.75
N ASP A 80 -9.18 -5.40 2.91
CA ASP A 80 -9.53 -4.75 4.17
C ASP A 80 -8.79 -3.41 4.34
N ASN A 81 -7.75 -3.16 3.54
CA ASN A 81 -6.97 -1.92 3.54
C ASN A 81 -7.16 -1.04 2.29
N LEU A 82 -7.85 -1.53 1.25
CA LEU A 82 -8.13 -0.76 0.03
C LEU A 82 -9.63 -0.42 -0.05
N LEU A 83 -9.96 0.88 -0.15
CA LEU A 83 -11.36 1.32 -0.24
C LEU A 83 -12.02 0.98 -1.59
N TRP A 84 -11.23 0.95 -2.67
CA TRP A 84 -11.69 0.66 -4.03
C TRP A 84 -11.14 -0.70 -4.46
N TYR A 85 -12.01 -1.70 -4.50
CA TYR A 85 -11.62 -3.10 -4.70
C TYR A 85 -12.75 -3.93 -5.34
N ASP A 86 -13.49 -3.34 -6.29
CA ASP A 86 -14.45 -4.09 -7.11
C ASP A 86 -13.74 -4.98 -8.15
N GLU A 87 -14.48 -5.70 -9.01
CA GLU A 87 -13.91 -6.65 -9.97
C GLU A 87 -12.89 -6.00 -10.94
N GLU A 88 -13.13 -4.76 -11.35
CA GLU A 88 -12.21 -4.00 -12.22
C GLU A 88 -10.95 -3.63 -11.45
N ASP A 89 -11.13 -3.07 -10.24
CA ASP A 89 -10.04 -2.66 -9.36
C ASP A 89 -9.17 -3.85 -8.92
N GLN A 90 -9.79 -5.02 -8.70
CA GLN A 90 -9.13 -6.29 -8.42
C GLN A 90 -8.24 -6.74 -9.58
N SER A 91 -8.78 -6.75 -10.80
CA SER A 91 -7.99 -7.11 -11.98
C SER A 91 -6.82 -6.14 -12.17
N PHE A 92 -7.03 -4.85 -11.91
CA PHE A 92 -6.00 -3.83 -12.06
C PHE A 92 -4.91 -3.94 -11.00
N ILE A 93 -5.28 -4.10 -9.73
CA ILE A 93 -4.30 -4.26 -8.64
C ILE A 93 -3.51 -5.56 -8.82
N GLU A 94 -4.11 -6.63 -9.32
CA GLU A 94 -3.38 -7.87 -9.64
C GLU A 94 -2.28 -7.65 -10.69
N GLU A 95 -2.55 -6.90 -11.75
CA GLU A 95 -1.53 -6.55 -12.75
C GLU A 95 -0.41 -5.67 -12.18
N ILE A 96 -0.78 -4.67 -11.38
CA ILE A 96 0.17 -3.83 -10.65
C ILE A 96 1.05 -4.69 -9.75
N MET A 97 0.46 -5.61 -8.98
CA MET A 97 1.16 -6.44 -8.00
C MET A 97 2.13 -7.42 -8.64
N LYS A 98 2.01 -7.75 -9.93
CA LYS A 98 3.06 -8.50 -10.64
C LYS A 98 4.37 -7.72 -10.78
N ARG A 99 4.32 -6.38 -10.66
CA ARG A 99 5.45 -5.47 -10.89
C ARG A 99 5.87 -4.70 -9.65
N LYS A 100 4.93 -4.36 -8.77
CA LYS A 100 5.20 -3.60 -7.54
C LYS A 100 6.30 -4.28 -6.73
N ARG A 101 7.31 -3.51 -6.35
CA ARG A 101 8.51 -4.03 -5.68
C ARG A 101 8.22 -4.55 -4.28
N VAL A 102 7.44 -3.82 -3.49
CA VAL A 102 7.16 -4.13 -2.08
C VAL A 102 5.66 -4.31 -1.86
N LYS A 103 5.16 -5.51 -2.20
CA LYS A 103 3.75 -5.88 -2.09
C LYS A 103 3.17 -5.74 -0.68
N ALA A 104 3.94 -6.14 0.34
CA ALA A 104 3.48 -6.20 1.72
C ALA A 104 3.06 -4.84 2.28
N GLN A 105 3.68 -3.74 1.81
CA GLN A 105 3.37 -2.38 2.29
C GLN A 105 1.89 -2.01 2.14
N LEU A 106 1.20 -2.53 1.13
CA LEU A 106 -0.23 -2.26 0.91
C LEU A 106 -1.15 -2.87 1.98
N PHE A 107 -0.66 -3.81 2.78
CA PHE A 107 -1.44 -4.44 3.85
C PHE A 107 -1.33 -3.69 5.18
N HIS A 108 -0.41 -2.74 5.31
CA HIS A 108 -0.18 -2.01 6.56
C HIS A 108 -1.25 -0.94 6.76
N ASP A 109 -1.79 -0.83 7.98
CA ASP A 109 -2.80 0.20 8.28
C ASP A 109 -2.30 1.63 8.00
N ASN A 110 -1.03 1.88 8.29
CA ASN A 110 -0.36 3.14 8.01
C ASN A 110 0.36 3.15 6.65
N SER A 111 -0.25 2.54 5.64
CA SER A 111 0.33 2.45 4.30
C SER A 111 0.10 3.74 3.51
N GLU A 112 1.19 4.43 3.17
CA GLU A 112 1.18 5.57 2.24
C GLU A 112 0.64 5.15 0.86
N ASP A 113 1.03 3.95 0.40
CA ASP A 113 0.51 3.32 -0.81
C ASP A 113 -1.02 3.16 -0.78
N ALA A 114 -1.57 2.61 0.31
CA ALA A 114 -3.01 2.41 0.43
C ALA A 114 -3.79 3.74 0.40
N VAL A 115 -3.22 4.80 0.98
CA VAL A 115 -3.79 6.16 0.90
C VAL A 115 -3.73 6.71 -0.51
N THR A 116 -2.59 6.55 -1.21
CA THR A 116 -2.46 6.96 -2.62
C THR A 116 -3.52 6.27 -3.47
N TRP A 117 -3.72 4.96 -3.31
CA TRP A 117 -4.79 4.24 -3.98
C TRP A 117 -6.17 4.77 -3.62
N ALA A 118 -6.48 4.89 -2.32
CA ALA A 118 -7.79 5.33 -1.84
C ALA A 118 -8.17 6.74 -2.34
N VAL A 119 -7.21 7.66 -2.47
CA VAL A 119 -7.50 9.01 -2.96
C VAL A 119 -7.54 9.05 -4.48
N PHE A 120 -6.50 8.59 -5.15
CA PHE A 120 -6.35 8.81 -6.59
C PHE A 120 -7.19 7.85 -7.42
N ARG A 121 -7.47 6.64 -6.94
CA ARG A 121 -8.37 5.72 -7.65
C ARG A 121 -9.80 6.27 -7.64
N TYR A 122 -10.24 6.90 -6.55
CA TYR A 122 -11.52 7.63 -6.52
C TYR A 122 -11.54 8.75 -7.57
N LEU A 123 -10.52 9.62 -7.55
CA LEU A 123 -10.44 10.75 -8.48
C LEU A 123 -10.43 10.28 -9.95
N GLU A 124 -9.75 9.17 -10.23
CA GLU A 124 -9.71 8.55 -11.55
C GLU A 124 -11.08 8.05 -11.99
N LYS A 125 -11.76 7.25 -11.15
CA LYS A 125 -13.10 6.71 -11.44
C LYS A 125 -14.14 7.79 -11.63
N GLU A 126 -14.05 8.87 -10.85
CA GLU A 126 -14.95 10.03 -10.93
C GLU A 126 -14.52 11.06 -11.99
N ARG A 127 -13.43 10.82 -12.73
CA ARG A 127 -12.89 11.73 -13.77
C ARG A 127 -12.56 13.14 -13.23
N LEU A 128 -12.11 13.20 -11.98
CA LEU A 128 -11.78 14.45 -11.28
C LEU A 128 -10.30 14.82 -11.35
N VAL A 129 -9.44 13.92 -11.85
CA VAL A 129 -7.97 14.12 -11.88
C VAL A 129 -7.58 15.39 -12.64
N SER A 130 -8.05 15.57 -13.88
CA SER A 130 -7.76 16.80 -14.65
C SER A 130 -8.23 18.03 -13.89
N GLY A 131 -9.47 18.05 -13.41
CA GLY A 131 -10.00 19.22 -12.69
C GLY A 131 -9.25 19.56 -11.40
N LEU A 132 -8.66 18.58 -10.72
CA LEU A 132 -7.77 18.80 -9.57
C LEU A 132 -6.44 19.41 -10.03
N LEU A 133 -5.78 18.78 -11.00
CA LEU A 133 -4.45 19.18 -11.45
C LEU A 133 -4.46 20.51 -12.20
N ASP A 134 -5.51 20.81 -12.97
CA ASP A 134 -5.71 22.09 -13.65
C ASP A 134 -5.65 23.26 -12.67
N LYS A 135 -6.24 23.08 -11.49
CA LYS A 135 -6.22 24.09 -10.43
C LYS A 135 -4.83 24.27 -9.81
N LEU A 136 -4.00 23.22 -9.79
CA LEU A 136 -2.65 23.27 -9.24
C LEU A 136 -1.68 23.98 -10.18
N ILE A 137 -1.76 23.72 -11.49
CA ILE A 137 -0.83 24.30 -12.47
C ILE A 137 -1.37 25.54 -13.19
N GLY A 138 -2.67 25.84 -13.07
CA GLY A 138 -3.31 26.96 -13.75
C GLY A 138 -3.45 26.79 -15.27
N ALA A 139 -3.40 25.55 -15.75
CA ALA A 139 -3.49 25.19 -17.16
C ALA A 139 -4.30 23.91 -17.32
N MET A 140 -4.96 23.75 -18.48
CA MET A 140 -5.74 22.54 -18.78
C MET A 140 -4.81 21.34 -18.99
N LEU A 141 -5.12 20.23 -18.33
CA LEU A 141 -4.41 18.97 -18.42
C LEU A 141 -5.06 18.05 -19.44
N GLU A 142 -4.31 17.71 -20.48
CA GLU A 142 -4.79 16.85 -21.57
C GLU A 142 -4.37 15.40 -21.34
N ARG A 143 -5.36 14.48 -21.38
CA ARG A 143 -5.16 13.02 -21.35
C ARG A 143 -4.25 12.52 -20.21
N PRO A 144 -4.60 12.77 -18.93
CA PRO A 144 -3.82 12.23 -17.83
C PRO A 144 -3.89 10.69 -17.79
N GLU A 145 -2.73 10.06 -17.65
CA GLU A 145 -2.54 8.66 -17.30
C GLU A 145 -1.99 8.57 -15.89
N LEU A 146 -2.61 7.74 -15.05
CA LEU A 146 -2.15 7.46 -13.69
C LEU A 146 -1.30 6.19 -13.71
N ILE A 147 -0.07 6.32 -13.21
CA ILE A 147 0.95 5.28 -13.19
C ILE A 147 1.25 4.98 -11.73
N TYR A 148 0.57 3.98 -11.18
CA TYR A 148 0.72 3.58 -9.76
C TYR A 148 1.95 2.71 -9.60
N TRP A 149 2.84 3.07 -8.67
CA TRP A 149 4.01 2.25 -8.31
C TRP A 149 4.83 1.77 -9.51
N SER A 150 5.15 2.70 -10.40
CA SER A 150 5.83 2.47 -11.69
C SER A 150 5.00 1.73 -12.77
N TYR A 151 3.84 1.13 -12.48
CA TYR A 151 3.03 0.42 -13.47
C TYR A 151 2.26 1.40 -14.36
N SER A 152 2.51 1.36 -15.67
CA SER A 152 1.78 2.11 -16.69
C SER A 152 0.68 1.24 -17.31
N PRO A 153 -0.59 1.64 -17.20
CA PRO A 153 -1.69 0.95 -17.88
C PRO A 153 -1.54 0.94 -19.41
N SER A 154 -1.05 2.03 -20.01
CA SER A 154 -0.91 2.12 -21.46
C SER A 154 0.20 1.21 -22.02
N GLU A 155 1.28 1.01 -21.25
CA GLU A 155 2.39 0.12 -21.62
C GLU A 155 2.19 -1.32 -21.09
N GLN A 156 1.21 -1.54 -20.20
CA GLN A 156 1.00 -2.79 -19.46
C GLN A 156 2.27 -3.31 -18.78
N ASN A 157 3.14 -2.39 -18.33
CA ASN A 157 4.45 -2.70 -17.79
C ASN A 157 4.95 -1.55 -16.90
N ALA A 158 6.14 -1.71 -16.31
CA ALA A 158 6.84 -0.59 -15.72
C ALA A 158 7.04 0.52 -16.76
N TRP A 159 6.71 1.77 -16.41
CA TRP A 159 6.76 2.90 -17.33
C TRP A 159 8.18 3.07 -17.88
N SER A 160 8.29 2.97 -19.20
CA SER A 160 9.58 2.89 -19.89
C SER A 160 10.49 4.09 -19.66
N ASP A 161 9.95 5.31 -19.54
CA ASP A 161 10.76 6.50 -19.29
C ASP A 161 11.27 6.57 -17.85
N LEU A 162 10.53 6.02 -16.87
CA LEU A 162 11.04 5.87 -15.51
C LEU A 162 12.20 4.86 -15.47
N GLU A 163 12.10 3.76 -16.21
CA GLU A 163 13.20 2.80 -16.34
C GLU A 163 14.44 3.42 -17.00
N LYS A 164 14.27 4.21 -18.06
CA LYS A 164 15.38 4.95 -18.69
C LYS A 164 16.00 5.96 -17.72
N ALA A 165 15.18 6.69 -16.96
CA ALA A 165 15.68 7.62 -15.96
C ALA A 165 16.52 6.91 -14.90
N ARG A 166 16.04 5.78 -14.37
CA ARG A 166 16.79 4.94 -13.42
C ARG A 166 18.16 4.54 -13.99
N GLU A 167 18.20 4.08 -15.25
CA GLU A 167 19.44 3.72 -15.92
C GLU A 167 20.40 4.91 -16.07
N GLU A 168 19.91 6.07 -16.50
CA GLU A 168 20.70 7.30 -16.65
C GLU A 168 21.30 7.78 -15.33
N PHE A 169 20.53 7.68 -14.24
CA PHE A 169 21.00 8.03 -12.90
C PHE A 169 21.83 6.92 -12.22
N GLY A 170 22.08 5.80 -12.92
CA GLY A 170 22.86 4.67 -12.39
C GLY A 170 22.17 3.91 -11.25
N GLU A 171 20.84 4.01 -11.14
CA GLU A 171 20.06 3.21 -10.20
C GLU A 171 19.96 1.76 -10.68
N GLU A 172 20.20 0.80 -9.78
CA GLU A 172 19.91 -0.60 -10.07
C GLU A 172 18.39 -0.79 -10.15
N LYS A 173 17.89 -1.42 -11.21
CA LYS A 173 16.44 -1.73 -11.37
C LYS A 173 15.79 -2.41 -10.16
N LYS A 174 16.57 -3.15 -9.37
CA LYS A 174 16.10 -3.86 -8.17
C LYS A 174 16.16 -3.02 -6.88
N ARG A 175 16.81 -1.86 -6.90
CA ARG A 175 17.07 -1.01 -5.73
C ARG A 175 16.62 0.45 -5.93
N GLY A 176 16.07 0.78 -7.09
CA GLY A 176 15.59 2.11 -7.40
C GLY A 176 14.37 2.52 -6.58
N SER A 177 14.19 3.83 -6.47
CA SER A 177 13.01 4.42 -5.80
C SER A 177 11.75 4.17 -6.62
N GLU A 178 10.63 3.91 -5.95
CA GLU A 178 9.31 3.68 -6.57
C GLU A 178 8.41 4.82 -6.08
N PRO A 179 8.05 5.79 -6.94
CA PRO A 179 7.06 6.81 -6.58
C PRO A 179 5.71 6.16 -6.33
N ASP A 180 4.95 6.67 -5.36
CA ASP A 180 3.61 6.15 -5.08
C ASP A 180 2.70 6.29 -6.30
N LEU A 181 2.71 7.47 -6.91
CA LEU A 181 1.95 7.77 -8.12
C LEU A 181 2.69 8.74 -9.03
N ILE A 182 2.69 8.42 -10.32
CA ILE A 182 3.06 9.35 -11.39
C ILE A 182 1.79 9.68 -12.18
N ILE A 183 1.59 10.97 -12.50
CA ILE A 183 0.54 11.38 -13.42
C ILE A 183 1.19 11.99 -14.65
N LYS A 184 1.07 11.29 -15.77
CA LYS A 184 1.63 11.69 -17.06
C LYS A 184 0.53 12.29 -17.92
N SER A 185 0.80 13.44 -18.52
CA SER A 185 -0.07 14.07 -19.51
C SER A 185 0.78 14.58 -20.67
N ASP A 186 0.14 15.12 -21.71
CA ASP A 186 0.88 15.64 -22.87
C ASP A 186 1.72 16.89 -22.53
N ASN A 187 1.30 17.66 -21.52
CA ASN A 187 1.88 18.95 -21.19
C ASN A 187 2.47 19.06 -19.77
N ALA A 188 2.32 18.03 -18.94
CA ALA A 188 2.86 17.99 -17.58
C ALA A 188 3.13 16.56 -17.09
N LEU A 189 4.06 16.46 -16.14
CA LEU A 189 4.41 15.23 -15.43
C LEU A 189 4.43 15.52 -13.93
N PHE A 190 3.65 14.76 -13.16
CA PHE A 190 3.55 14.88 -11.71
C PHE A 190 4.11 13.63 -11.05
N PHE A 191 4.88 13.84 -9.98
CA PHE A 191 5.29 12.79 -9.04
C PHE A 191 4.63 13.09 -7.70
N ILE A 192 3.89 12.11 -7.18
CA ILE A 192 3.09 12.25 -5.97
C ILE A 192 3.57 11.19 -4.99
N GLU A 193 3.79 11.64 -3.76
CA GLU A 193 4.27 10.84 -2.65
C GLU A 193 3.36 11.13 -1.46
N ALA A 194 2.64 10.12 -0.99
CA ALA A 194 1.86 10.22 0.23
C ALA A 194 2.80 10.15 1.44
N LYS A 195 2.44 10.90 2.48
CA LYS A 195 3.19 10.92 3.74
C LYS A 195 2.23 10.88 4.92
N LEU A 196 2.37 9.87 5.76
CA LEU A 196 1.62 9.75 7.01
C LEU A 196 2.52 10.25 8.16
N THR A 197 2.17 11.41 8.71
CA THR A 197 2.92 12.08 9.78
C THR A 197 2.68 11.46 11.15
#